data_AF-A0AA39K708-F1
#
_entry.id   AF-A0AA39K708-F1
#
_cell.length_a   1.000
_cell.length_b   1.000
_cell.length_c   1.000
_cell.angle_alpha   90.00
_cell.angle_beta   90.00
_cell.angle_gamma   90.00
#
_symmetry.space_group_name_H-M   'P 1'
#
loop_
_entity.id
_entity.type
_entity.pdbx_description
1 polymer ?
#
loop_
_entity_poly.entity_id
_entity_poly.type
_entity_poly.pdbx_seq_one_letter_code
_entity_poly.pdbx_strand_id
1 'polypeptide(L)'
;MRRSRLFRFYRLRRRIISLRNLATRASKTFYTTGNRHGTWKFANEQGNHTLPQPVLAIYPTHDPVADWVKAAELLQSESFLPRLTTATVEGSHWIQMENPGPFNAALKNWLEANFGRSSRAEDEL
;
A
#
# COMPACT_ATOMS: atom_id res chain seq x y z
N MET A 1 36.73 4.76 -49.10
CA MET A 1 37.11 4.53 -47.68
C MET A 1 35.93 4.84 -46.76
N ARG A 2 35.41 3.84 -46.04
CA ARG A 2 34.19 3.85 -45.22
C ARG A 2 34.43 4.49 -43.84
N ARG A 3 34.05 5.76 -43.63
CA ARG A 3 34.17 6.44 -42.31
C ARG A 3 32.85 6.97 -41.71
N SER A 4 31.67 6.70 -42.27
CA SER A 4 30.39 7.26 -41.75
C SER A 4 29.61 6.35 -40.80
N ARG A 5 29.79 5.02 -40.86
CA ARG A 5 28.99 4.08 -40.05
C ARG A 5 29.47 4.00 -38.59
N LEU A 6 30.77 4.08 -38.34
CA LEU A 6 31.38 4.01 -36.99
C LEU A 6 30.97 5.18 -36.08
N PHE A 7 30.81 6.39 -36.63
CA PHE A 7 30.37 7.56 -35.86
C PHE A 7 28.91 7.48 -35.39
N ARG A 8 28.02 6.88 -36.18
CA ARG A 8 26.62 6.65 -35.79
C ARG A 8 26.51 5.66 -34.61
N PHE A 9 27.29 4.59 -34.63
CA PHE A 9 27.30 3.60 -33.54
C PHE A 9 27.83 4.19 -32.22
N TYR A 10 28.88 5.02 -32.27
CA TYR A 10 29.43 5.67 -31.08
C TYR A 10 28.44 6.66 -30.43
N ARG A 11 27.73 7.45 -31.25
CA ARG A 11 26.73 8.42 -30.77
C ARG A 11 25.51 7.73 -30.16
N LEU A 12 25.09 6.60 -30.75
CA LEU A 12 23.98 5.79 -30.24
C LEU A 12 24.32 5.13 -28.89
N ARG A 13 25.53 4.54 -28.75
CA ARG A 13 25.99 3.96 -27.48
C ARG A 13 26.09 5.00 -26.35
N ARG A 14 26.62 6.20 -26.62
CA ARG A 14 26.66 7.28 -25.62
C ARG A 14 25.25 7.74 -25.19
N ARG A 15 24.28 7.77 -26.11
CA ARG A 15 22.89 8.11 -25.80
C ARG A 15 22.23 7.05 -24.91
N ILE A 16 22.47 5.77 -25.18
CA ILE A 16 21.95 4.64 -24.38
C ILE A 16 22.55 4.64 -22.97
N ILE A 17 23.85 4.88 -22.83
CA ILE A 17 24.52 4.98 -21.51
C ILE A 17 24.01 6.19 -20.72
N SER A 18 23.80 7.34 -21.38
CA SER A 18 23.22 8.53 -20.78
C SER A 18 21.78 8.31 -20.27
N LEU A 19 20.93 7.67 -21.08
CA LEU A 19 19.54 7.38 -20.71
C LEU A 19 19.44 6.36 -19.56
N ARG A 20 20.34 5.36 -19.51
CA ARG A 20 20.42 4.44 -18.36
C ARG A 20 20.80 5.17 -17.08
N ASN A 21 21.77 6.08 -17.11
CA ASN A 21 22.16 6.87 -15.93
C ASN A 21 21.07 7.85 -15.45
N LEU A 22 20.25 8.37 -16.35
CA LEU A 22 19.08 9.20 -16.01
C LEU A 22 17.98 8.39 -15.30
N ALA A 23 17.68 7.18 -15.78
CA ALA A 23 16.69 6.30 -15.17
C ALA A 23 17.13 5.84 -13.76
N THR A 24 18.41 5.49 -13.57
CA THR A 24 18.94 5.10 -12.25
C THR A 24 19.03 6.27 -11.27
N ARG A 25 19.18 7.51 -11.76
CA ARG A 25 19.09 8.71 -10.91
C ARG A 25 17.66 8.94 -10.43
N ALA A 26 16.67 8.83 -11.31
CA ALA A 26 15.26 9.01 -10.94
C ALA A 26 14.82 8.04 -9.83
N SER A 27 15.21 6.77 -9.88
CA SER A 27 14.82 5.80 -8.83
C SER A 27 15.52 6.03 -7.49
N LYS A 28 16.78 6.51 -7.48
CA LYS A 28 17.48 6.87 -6.23
C LYS A 28 16.90 8.13 -5.58
N THR A 29 16.36 9.06 -6.35
CA THR A 29 15.77 10.30 -5.83
C THR A 29 14.60 10.03 -4.88
N PHE A 30 13.78 8.99 -5.09
CA PHE A 30 12.64 8.70 -4.20
C PHE A 30 13.05 8.11 -2.83
N TYR A 31 14.24 7.51 -2.73
CA TYR A 31 14.66 6.78 -1.53
C TYR A 31 15.80 7.45 -0.76
N THR A 32 16.17 8.69 -1.10
CA THR A 32 17.15 9.48 -0.33
C THR A 32 16.46 10.24 0.82
N THR A 33 17.17 10.39 1.93
CA THR A 33 16.65 10.99 3.19
C THR A 33 16.02 12.38 2.97
N GLY A 34 16.61 13.21 2.10
CA GLY A 34 16.12 14.57 1.85
C GLY A 34 14.73 14.61 1.19
N ASN A 35 14.48 13.75 0.20
CA ASN A 35 13.18 13.72 -0.48
C ASN A 35 12.12 13.03 0.38
N ARG A 36 12.47 11.99 1.14
CA ARG A 36 11.56 11.38 2.12
C ARG A 36 11.12 12.39 3.18
N HIS A 37 12.06 13.15 3.74
CA HIS A 37 11.73 14.19 4.71
C HIS A 37 10.89 15.31 4.07
N GLY A 38 11.20 15.73 2.84
CA GLY A 38 10.41 16.73 2.11
C GLY A 38 8.96 16.28 1.86
N THR A 39 8.76 15.04 1.39
CA THR A 39 7.43 14.46 1.18
C THR A 39 6.67 14.30 2.50
N TRP A 40 7.32 13.78 3.54
CA TRP A 40 6.71 13.67 4.87
C TRP A 40 6.32 15.04 5.41
N LYS A 41 7.24 16.03 5.36
CA LYS A 41 6.99 17.39 5.85
C LYS A 41 5.81 18.03 5.11
N PHE A 42 5.80 17.96 3.79
CA PHE A 42 4.70 18.49 2.98
C PHE A 42 3.36 17.84 3.33
N ALA A 43 3.30 16.51 3.45
CA ALA A 43 2.08 15.81 3.82
C ALA A 43 1.65 16.11 5.27
N ASN A 44 2.61 16.19 6.20
CA ASN A 44 2.37 16.46 7.61
C ASN A 44 1.86 17.90 7.83
N GLU A 45 2.41 18.87 7.09
CA GLU A 45 2.00 20.29 7.17
C GLU A 45 0.60 20.56 6.58
N GLN A 46 0.03 19.64 5.80
CA GLN A 46 -1.37 19.75 5.35
C GLN A 46 -2.37 19.64 6.50
N GLY A 47 -1.96 19.14 7.67
CA GLY A 47 -2.79 19.06 8.88
C GLY A 47 -3.90 18.01 8.84
N ASN A 48 -4.07 17.29 7.71
CA ASN A 48 -4.96 16.14 7.66
C ASN A 48 -4.19 14.87 8.05
N HIS A 49 -4.30 14.49 9.31
CA HIS A 49 -3.68 13.28 9.85
C HIS A 49 -4.63 12.08 9.86
N THR A 50 -5.81 12.20 9.24
CA THR A 50 -6.85 11.16 9.27
C THR A 50 -7.06 10.51 7.91
N LEU A 51 -7.51 9.25 7.91
CA LEU A 51 -7.99 8.56 6.72
C LEU A 51 -9.53 8.48 6.75
N PRO A 52 -10.24 9.32 5.98
CA PRO A 52 -11.71 9.41 6.04
C PRO A 52 -12.42 8.25 5.33
N GLN A 53 -11.69 7.40 4.62
CA GLN A 53 -12.25 6.22 3.94
C GLN A 53 -12.71 5.18 4.97
N PRO A 54 -13.75 4.38 4.67
CA PRO A 54 -14.07 3.20 5.48
C PRO A 54 -12.86 2.27 5.59
N VAL A 55 -12.55 1.79 6.80
CA VAL A 55 -11.46 0.84 7.04
C VAL A 55 -11.98 -0.36 7.83
N LEU A 56 -11.55 -1.56 7.44
CA LEU A 56 -11.71 -2.77 8.24
C LEU A 56 -10.35 -3.25 8.72
N ALA A 57 -10.21 -3.46 10.02
CA ALA A 57 -9.08 -4.16 10.60
C ALA A 57 -9.56 -5.48 11.22
N ILE A 58 -9.02 -6.60 10.75
CA ILE A 58 -9.31 -7.94 11.28
C ILE A 58 -8.08 -8.42 12.02
N TYR A 59 -8.20 -8.63 13.33
CA TYR A 59 -7.09 -8.99 14.20
C TYR A 59 -7.11 -10.48 14.58
N PRO A 60 -5.96 -11.17 14.49
CA PRO A 60 -5.76 -12.45 15.15
C PRO A 60 -5.86 -12.34 16.68
N THR A 61 -6.37 -13.40 17.32
CA THR A 61 -6.36 -13.54 18.78
C THR A 61 -5.01 -14.04 19.33
N HIS A 62 -4.21 -14.72 18.51
CA HIS A 62 -3.00 -15.45 18.93
C HIS A 62 -1.78 -15.18 18.02
N ASP A 63 -1.60 -13.93 17.58
CA ASP A 63 -0.44 -13.56 16.77
C ASP A 63 0.82 -13.44 17.64
N PRO A 64 1.90 -14.18 17.32
CA PRO A 64 3.17 -14.09 18.06
C PRO A 64 3.88 -12.75 17.90
N VAL A 65 3.49 -11.94 16.90
CA VAL A 65 4.08 -10.62 16.65
C VAL A 65 3.59 -9.59 17.68
N ALA A 66 2.28 -9.55 17.96
CA ALA A 66 1.69 -8.59 18.89
C ALA A 66 0.24 -8.94 19.25
N ASP A 67 -0.22 -8.42 20.40
CA ASP A 67 -1.63 -8.22 20.67
C ASP A 67 -2.10 -6.97 19.90
N TRP A 68 -2.68 -7.18 18.71
CA TRP A 68 -3.06 -6.09 17.82
C TRP A 68 -4.20 -5.24 18.34
N VAL A 69 -5.08 -5.78 19.19
CA VAL A 69 -6.14 -5.01 19.85
C VAL A 69 -5.50 -4.00 20.80
N LYS A 70 -4.58 -4.46 21.67
CA LYS A 70 -3.84 -3.56 22.56
C LYS A 70 -2.95 -2.57 21.80
N ALA A 71 -2.31 -3.00 20.71
CA ALA A 71 -1.49 -2.12 19.89
C ALA A 71 -2.33 -1.00 19.27
N ALA A 72 -3.53 -1.33 18.77
CA ALA A 72 -4.44 -0.34 18.19
C ALA A 72 -4.90 0.68 19.22
N GLU A 73 -5.20 0.25 20.45
CA GLU A 73 -5.55 1.10 21.59
C GLU A 73 -4.41 2.02 22.00
N LEU A 74 -3.20 1.46 22.21
CA LEU A 74 -2.01 2.22 22.61
C LEU A 74 -1.63 3.28 21.58
N LEU A 75 -1.78 2.96 20.29
CA LEU A 75 -1.50 3.87 19.18
C LEU A 75 -2.66 4.82 18.86
N GLN A 76 -3.78 4.72 19.58
CA GLN A 76 -4.98 5.51 19.36
C GLN A 76 -5.47 5.46 17.91
N SER A 77 -5.42 4.28 17.28
CA SER A 77 -5.67 4.12 15.84
C SER A 77 -7.03 4.69 15.40
N GLU A 78 -8.06 4.55 16.25
CA GLU A 78 -9.39 5.12 16.02
C GLU A 78 -9.39 6.65 15.88
N SER A 79 -8.46 7.36 16.53
CA SER A 79 -8.34 8.83 16.41
C SER A 79 -7.89 9.27 15.02
N PHE A 80 -7.22 8.39 14.27
CA PHE A 80 -6.76 8.65 12.91
C PHE A 80 -7.67 8.02 11.84
N LEU A 81 -8.54 7.09 12.23
CA LEU A 81 -9.40 6.29 11.36
C LEU A 81 -10.88 6.49 11.75
N PRO A 82 -11.50 7.64 11.41
CA PRO A 82 -12.85 8.00 11.86
C PRO A 82 -13.96 7.03 11.41
N ARG A 83 -13.66 6.13 10.46
CA ARG A 83 -14.57 5.10 9.95
C ARG A 83 -13.97 3.70 10.08
N LEU A 84 -13.25 3.46 11.17
CA LEU A 84 -12.69 2.15 11.48
C LEU A 84 -13.80 1.18 11.94
N THR A 85 -13.80 -0.01 11.36
CA THR A 85 -14.47 -1.19 11.90
C THR A 85 -13.40 -2.20 12.29
N THR A 86 -13.53 -2.78 13.47
CA THR A 86 -12.63 -3.84 13.95
C THR A 86 -13.38 -5.16 14.06
N ALA A 87 -12.66 -6.25 13.82
CA ALA A 87 -13.13 -7.61 14.06
C ALA A 87 -11.97 -8.45 14.59
N THR A 88 -12.28 -9.46 15.39
CA THR A 88 -11.28 -10.44 15.85
C THR A 88 -11.62 -11.81 15.29
N VAL A 89 -10.61 -12.51 14.81
CA VAL A 89 -10.74 -13.88 14.28
C VAL A 89 -9.75 -14.77 15.00
N GLU A 90 -10.24 -15.95 15.38
CA GLU A 90 -9.42 -16.96 16.02
C GLU A 90 -8.32 -17.44 15.06
N GLY A 91 -7.06 -17.30 15.48
CA GLY A 91 -5.88 -17.65 14.70
C GLY A 91 -4.64 -16.81 15.03
N SER A 92 -3.56 -17.09 14.32
CA SER A 92 -2.26 -16.46 14.41
C SER A 92 -2.01 -15.50 13.25
N HIS A 93 -0.75 -15.23 12.91
CA HIS A 93 -0.37 -14.16 11.98
C HIS A 93 -1.05 -14.24 10.59
N TRP A 94 -1.35 -15.45 10.10
CA TRP A 94 -1.94 -15.66 8.78
C TRP A 94 -3.43 -16.06 8.86
N ILE A 95 -4.23 -15.35 9.67
CA ILE A 95 -5.65 -15.66 9.95
C ILE A 95 -6.51 -15.94 8.71
N GLN A 96 -6.26 -15.27 7.59
CA GLN A 96 -7.01 -15.46 6.35
C GLN A 96 -6.78 -16.86 5.75
N MET A 97 -5.65 -17.50 6.04
CA MET A 97 -5.32 -18.86 5.62
C MET A 97 -5.71 -19.89 6.67
N GLU A 98 -5.52 -19.55 7.95
CA GLU A 98 -5.78 -20.45 9.07
C GLU A 98 -7.28 -20.60 9.35
N ASN A 99 -8.03 -19.50 9.25
CA ASN A 99 -9.45 -19.44 9.54
C ASN A 99 -10.23 -18.67 8.46
N PRO A 100 -10.22 -19.16 7.20
CA PRO A 100 -10.78 -18.43 6.06
C PRO A 100 -12.29 -18.20 6.18
N GLY A 101 -13.04 -19.10 6.83
CA GLY A 101 -14.49 -18.97 6.97
C GLY A 101 -14.91 -17.72 7.75
N PRO A 102 -14.54 -17.60 9.03
CA PRO A 102 -14.77 -16.42 9.85
C PRO A 102 -14.15 -15.14 9.27
N PHE A 103 -12.92 -15.23 8.72
CA PHE A 103 -12.29 -14.08 8.07
C PHE A 103 -13.14 -13.55 6.90
N ASN A 104 -13.53 -14.44 5.99
CA ASN A 104 -14.35 -14.08 4.82
C ASN A 104 -15.74 -13.61 5.24
N ALA A 105 -16.32 -14.16 6.30
CA ALA A 105 -17.60 -13.70 6.83
C ALA A 105 -17.51 -12.26 7.36
N ALA A 106 -16.47 -11.95 8.15
CA ALA A 106 -16.23 -10.59 8.65
C ALA A 106 -16.02 -9.60 7.50
N LEU A 107 -15.18 -9.96 6.52
CA LEU A 107 -14.94 -9.14 5.33
C LEU A 107 -16.21 -8.91 4.52
N LYS A 108 -16.98 -9.97 4.24
CA LYS A 108 -18.23 -9.89 3.48
C LYS A 108 -19.24 -8.99 4.17
N ASN A 109 -19.45 -9.18 5.48
CA ASN A 109 -20.39 -8.38 6.25
C ASN A 109 -20.02 -6.89 6.21
N TRP A 110 -18.73 -6.58 6.34
CA TRP A 110 -18.24 -5.21 6.24
C TRP A 110 -18.43 -4.60 4.85
N LEU A 111 -18.17 -5.38 3.79
CA LEU A 111 -18.38 -4.94 2.41
C LEU A 111 -19.87 -4.66 2.14
N GLU A 112 -20.76 -5.58 2.55
CA GLU A 112 -22.21 -5.41 2.39
C GLU A 112 -22.72 -4.19 3.16
N ALA A 113 -22.21 -3.93 4.37
CA ALA A 113 -22.62 -2.78 5.17
C ALA A 113 -22.17 -1.43 4.61
N ASN A 114 -21.01 -1.36 3.94
CA ASN A 114 -20.43 -0.09 3.47
C ASN A 114 -20.69 0.21 2.00
N PHE A 115 -20.90 -0.82 1.17
CA PHE A 115 -21.01 -0.69 -0.28
C PHE A 115 -22.26 -1.36 -0.86
N GLY A 116 -23.08 -1.99 -0.03
CA GLY A 116 -24.25 -2.76 -0.46
C GLY A 116 -23.88 -4.12 -1.04
N ARG A 117 -24.88 -4.92 -1.43
CA ARG A 117 -24.63 -6.10 -2.27
C ARG A 117 -24.28 -5.63 -3.67
N SER A 118 -23.09 -6.00 -4.13
CA SER A 118 -22.78 -5.93 -5.55
C SER A 118 -23.78 -6.84 -6.30
N SER A 119 -24.72 -6.23 -7.04
CA SER A 119 -25.33 -6.93 -8.15
C SER A 119 -24.21 -7.19 -9.14
N ARG A 120 -23.83 -8.46 -9.32
CA ARG A 120 -22.91 -8.85 -10.39
C ARG A 120 -23.40 -8.18 -11.67
N ALA A 121 -22.54 -7.45 -12.38
CA ALA A 121 -22.95 -6.83 -13.64
C ALA A 121 -23.51 -7.95 -14.53
N GLU A 122 -24.76 -7.80 -14.99
CA GLU A 122 -25.43 -8.79 -15.84
C GLU A 122 -24.61 -9.08 -17.12
N ASP A 123 -23.70 -8.16 -17.46
CA ASP A 123 -22.81 -8.16 -18.61
C ASP A 123 -21.60 -9.13 -18.49
N GLU A 124 -21.44 -9.83 -17.36
CA GLU A 124 -20.36 -10.82 -17.14
C GLU A 124 -20.80 -12.29 -17.38
N LEU A 125 -21.98 -12.53 -17.98
CA LEU A 125 -22.52 -13.85 -18.35
C LEU A 125 -22.74 -13.98 -19.86
#